data_AF-A0A2T9ZPE1-F1
#
_entry.id   AF-A0A2T9ZPE1-F1
#
_cell.length_a   1.000
_cell.length_b   1.000
_cell.length_c   1.000
_cell.angle_alpha   90.00
_cell.angle_beta   90.00
_cell.angle_gamma   90.00
#
_symmetry.space_group_name_H-M   'P 1'
#
loop_
_entity.id
_entity.type
_entity.pdbx_description
1 polymer ?
#
loop_
_entity_poly.entity_id
_entity_poly.type
_entity_poly.pdbx_seq_one_letter_code
_entity_poly.pdbx_strand_id
1 'polypeptide(L)'
;MALLLINGCGGGSGGSSEEEVLTGRFLDSACAGLTYYTQSRSGVTNANGEFSYLAGETVVFGLGDLEFPAVTAAHILTPLELAGVEDINDTGVVNMARLLQSLDRDCDPDNGITISGEALLAATGMEIDFEDPDFDSKVANLVANGGQQNSTCTTLIDADQAVAHLQSTLNALNDQTEPPIGDGLAGKVGLWEGEGQQPGISWTISIDLQLDQQLIEYPSLNCGGYLTLMEESDAQLQFRETITFGTNVCCDQGIVELTDQSENELVYRWFTDELSDPCDIAVGSLTKVE
;
A
#
# COMPACT_ATOMS: atom_id res chain seq x y z
N MET A 1 -6.01 -59.32 34.97
CA MET A 1 -6.28 -59.68 33.56
C MET A 1 -7.30 -58.69 33.03
N ALA A 2 -6.93 -57.92 32.00
CA ALA A 2 -7.79 -57.07 31.15
C ALA A 2 -8.47 -55.87 31.85
N LEU A 3 -8.64 -54.69 31.28
CA LEU A 3 -8.42 -54.17 29.92
C LEU A 3 -8.39 -52.62 30.04
N LEU A 4 -7.31 -51.98 29.59
CA LEU A 4 -7.25 -50.52 29.42
C LEU A 4 -7.65 -50.20 27.99
N LEU A 5 -8.74 -49.46 27.80
CA LEU A 5 -9.17 -48.92 26.51
C LEU A 5 -8.71 -47.46 26.40
N ILE A 6 -7.77 -47.20 25.50
CA ILE A 6 -7.33 -45.86 25.13
C ILE A 6 -8.04 -45.52 23.80
N ASN A 7 -9.00 -44.60 23.85
CA ASN A 7 -9.57 -44.02 22.63
C ASN A 7 -8.60 -42.92 22.14
N GLY A 8 -7.76 -43.26 21.17
CA GLY A 8 -7.08 -42.28 20.35
C GLY A 8 -8.03 -41.78 19.26
N CYS A 9 -8.49 -40.54 19.40
CA CYS A 9 -9.18 -39.83 18.33
C CYS A 9 -8.15 -38.99 17.58
N GLY A 10 -7.76 -39.45 16.39
CA GLY A 10 -7.01 -38.66 15.43
C GLY A 10 -7.94 -37.65 14.77
N GLY A 11 -7.79 -36.38 15.12
CA GLY A 11 -8.39 -35.26 14.41
C GLY A 11 -7.35 -34.64 13.50
N GLY A 12 -7.52 -34.80 12.19
CA GLY A 12 -6.68 -34.16 11.19
C GLY A 12 -6.78 -32.64 11.32
N SER A 13 -5.64 -31.99 11.52
CA SER A 13 -5.51 -30.55 11.36
C SER A 13 -5.57 -30.25 9.87
N GLY A 14 -6.79 -30.02 9.36
CA GLY A 14 -6.96 -29.29 8.12
C GLY A 14 -6.46 -27.88 8.37
N GLY A 15 -5.21 -27.61 8.00
CA GLY A 15 -4.71 -26.25 7.89
C GLY A 15 -5.46 -25.59 6.75
N SER A 16 -6.55 -24.90 7.07
CA SER A 16 -7.00 -23.79 6.25
C SER A 16 -5.85 -22.80 6.24
N SER A 17 -5.26 -22.58 5.07
CA SER A 17 -4.45 -21.40 4.80
C SER A 17 -5.32 -20.18 5.10
N GLU A 18 -5.27 -19.70 6.34
CA GLU A 18 -5.87 -18.41 6.69
C GLU A 18 -5.07 -17.36 5.93
N GLU A 19 -5.72 -16.70 4.96
CA GLU A 19 -5.14 -15.58 4.25
C GLU A 19 -4.75 -14.51 5.27
N GLU A 20 -3.49 -14.10 5.23
CA GLU A 20 -2.93 -13.15 6.18
C GLU A 20 -3.62 -11.79 6.06
N VAL A 21 -4.08 -11.27 7.21
CA VAL A 21 -4.72 -9.95 7.27
C VAL A 21 -3.64 -8.88 7.32
N LEU A 22 -3.55 -8.10 6.26
CA LEU A 22 -2.66 -6.95 6.15
C LEU A 22 -3.32 -5.69 6.72
N THR A 23 -2.48 -4.73 7.07
CA THR A 23 -2.91 -3.41 7.56
C THR A 23 -2.37 -2.33 6.64
N GLY A 24 -3.24 -1.46 6.15
CA GLY A 24 -2.87 -0.30 5.34
C GLY A 24 -3.23 0.98 6.05
N ARG A 25 -2.70 2.12 5.59
CA ARG A 25 -2.97 3.45 6.14
C ARG A 25 -3.42 4.39 5.04
N PHE A 26 -4.49 5.15 5.30
CA PHE A 26 -4.92 6.24 4.42
C PHE A 26 -4.42 7.59 4.93
N LEU A 27 -3.65 8.31 4.10
CA LEU A 27 -2.84 9.46 4.51
C LEU A 27 -3.07 10.73 3.64
N ASP A 28 -3.53 11.78 4.30
CA ASP A 28 -3.33 13.21 4.05
C ASP A 28 -3.16 13.79 5.46
N SER A 29 -2.05 13.44 6.12
CA SER A 29 -1.98 13.05 7.54
C SER A 29 -2.84 11.81 7.87
N ALA A 30 -2.66 11.22 9.06
CA ALA A 30 -3.45 10.04 9.44
C ALA A 30 -4.96 10.32 9.42
N CYS A 31 -5.70 9.74 8.47
CA CYS A 31 -7.13 9.99 8.29
C CYS A 31 -7.98 9.00 9.08
N ALA A 32 -8.43 9.41 10.26
CA ALA A 32 -9.28 8.64 11.16
C ALA A 32 -10.76 8.90 10.91
N GLY A 33 -11.60 7.86 11.05
CA GLY A 33 -13.06 8.00 11.02
C GLY A 33 -13.73 7.77 9.66
N LEU A 34 -12.98 7.43 8.61
CA LEU A 34 -13.54 7.03 7.32
C LEU A 34 -14.09 5.61 7.39
N THR A 35 -15.27 5.37 6.83
CA THR A 35 -15.71 3.99 6.60
C THR A 35 -14.86 3.37 5.48
N TYR A 36 -14.62 2.07 5.53
CA TYR A 36 -14.02 1.35 4.41
C TYR A 36 -14.65 -0.02 4.26
N TYR A 37 -14.61 -0.55 3.05
CA TYR A 37 -14.88 -1.96 2.78
C TYR A 37 -13.98 -2.51 1.67
N THR A 38 -13.71 -3.80 1.77
CA THR A 38 -13.10 -4.64 0.76
C THR A 38 -14.04 -5.79 0.40
N GLN A 39 -13.59 -6.73 -0.44
CA GLN A 39 -14.35 -7.93 -0.77
C GLN A 39 -14.67 -8.78 0.48
N SER A 40 -13.76 -8.82 1.46
CA SER A 40 -13.91 -9.66 2.67
C SER A 40 -13.99 -8.88 3.98
N ARG A 41 -13.65 -7.59 4.00
CA ARG A 41 -13.54 -6.77 5.23
C ARG A 41 -14.35 -5.49 5.13
N SER A 42 -14.65 -4.92 6.29
CA SER A 42 -15.22 -3.58 6.39
C SER A 42 -14.97 -3.02 7.78
N GLY A 43 -14.81 -1.71 7.89
CA GLY A 43 -14.55 -1.08 9.17
C GLY A 43 -14.54 0.44 9.09
N VAL A 44 -13.86 1.04 10.08
CA VAL A 44 -13.60 2.47 10.14
C VAL A 44 -12.10 2.65 10.36
N THR A 45 -11.47 3.61 9.67
CA THR A 45 -10.06 3.91 9.87
C THR A 45 -9.80 4.38 11.30
N ASN A 46 -8.76 3.84 11.93
CA ASN A 46 -8.43 4.19 13.33
C ASN A 46 -7.64 5.51 13.41
N ALA A 47 -7.19 5.88 14.62
CA ALA A 47 -6.44 7.11 14.87
C ALA A 47 -5.12 7.24 14.07
N ASN A 48 -4.56 6.14 13.59
CA ASN A 48 -3.36 6.11 12.76
C ASN A 48 -3.67 6.10 11.25
N GLY A 49 -4.96 6.20 10.89
CA GLY A 49 -5.47 6.04 9.52
C GLY A 49 -5.54 4.58 9.07
N GLU A 50 -5.41 3.60 9.97
CA GLU A 50 -5.25 2.20 9.59
C GLU A 50 -6.58 1.52 9.21
N PHE A 51 -6.51 0.66 8.19
CA PHE A 51 -7.58 -0.23 7.73
C PHE A 51 -7.04 -1.64 7.47
N SER A 52 -7.90 -2.66 7.49
CA SER A 52 -7.50 -4.06 7.30
C SER A 52 -7.97 -4.61 5.96
N TYR A 53 -7.11 -5.36 5.28
CA TYR A 53 -7.38 -5.94 3.95
C TYR A 53 -6.65 -7.27 3.75
N LEU A 54 -6.98 -8.00 2.70
CA LEU A 54 -6.20 -9.14 2.21
C LEU A 54 -5.46 -8.77 0.93
N ALA A 55 -4.30 -9.38 0.69
CA ALA A 55 -3.48 -9.09 -0.49
C ALA A 55 -4.28 -9.21 -1.80
N GLY A 56 -4.21 -8.18 -2.66
CA GLY A 56 -4.91 -8.13 -3.94
C GLY A 56 -6.37 -7.68 -3.88
N GLU A 57 -6.92 -7.41 -2.69
CA GLU A 57 -8.27 -6.84 -2.55
C GLU A 57 -8.35 -5.39 -3.05
N THR A 58 -9.56 -4.96 -3.33
CA THR A 58 -9.89 -3.57 -3.64
C THR A 58 -10.51 -2.96 -2.39
N VAL A 59 -10.04 -1.78 -2.00
CA VAL A 59 -10.62 -1.00 -0.90
C VAL A 59 -11.40 0.20 -1.46
N VAL A 60 -12.54 0.47 -0.84
CA VAL A 60 -13.33 1.70 -1.04
C VAL A 60 -13.44 2.39 0.31
N PHE A 61 -13.02 3.64 0.38
CA PHE A 61 -13.23 4.51 1.54
C PHE A 61 -14.53 5.30 1.38
N GLY A 62 -15.11 5.74 2.48
CA GLY A 62 -16.36 6.50 2.46
C GLY A 62 -16.57 7.44 3.63
N LEU A 63 -17.49 8.37 3.40
CA LEU A 63 -18.11 9.29 4.35
C LEU A 63 -19.62 9.04 4.30
N GLY A 64 -20.13 8.15 5.14
CA GLY A 64 -21.53 7.73 5.01
C GLY A 64 -21.77 7.02 3.68
N ASP A 65 -22.63 7.58 2.82
CA ASP A 65 -22.92 7.04 1.48
C ASP A 65 -22.03 7.65 0.38
N LEU A 66 -21.26 8.70 0.69
CA LEU A 66 -20.27 9.26 -0.23
C LEU A 66 -19.06 8.32 -0.26
N GLU A 67 -18.79 7.75 -1.43
CA GLU A 67 -17.65 6.87 -1.66
C GLU A 67 -16.52 7.61 -2.38
N PHE A 68 -15.29 7.31 -1.98
CA PHE A 68 -14.08 7.67 -2.70
C PHE A 68 -13.82 6.66 -3.83
N PRO A 69 -12.98 6.99 -4.83
CA PRO A 69 -12.61 6.04 -5.87
C PRO A 69 -12.06 4.72 -5.30
N ALA A 70 -12.46 3.61 -5.92
CA ALA A 70 -12.03 2.27 -5.54
C ALA A 70 -10.60 2.01 -6.06
N VAL A 71 -9.74 1.47 -5.20
CA VAL A 71 -8.34 1.15 -5.56
C VAL A 71 -7.88 -0.18 -5.00
N THR A 72 -6.83 -0.74 -5.57
CA THR A 72 -6.15 -1.89 -4.96
C THR A 72 -5.63 -1.49 -3.58
N ALA A 73 -5.97 -2.27 -2.57
CA ALA A 73 -5.54 -2.04 -1.20
C ALA A 73 -4.02 -2.18 -1.08
N ALA A 74 -3.39 -1.27 -0.36
CA ALA A 74 -1.95 -1.20 -0.15
C ALA A 74 -1.62 -0.69 1.26
N HIS A 75 -0.35 -0.81 1.66
CA HIS A 75 0.14 -0.35 2.96
C HIS A 75 -0.02 1.16 3.17
N ILE A 76 0.14 1.94 2.10
CA ILE A 76 -0.05 3.37 2.09
C ILE A 76 -0.96 3.72 0.92
N LEU A 77 -2.02 4.46 1.20
CA LEU A 77 -2.88 5.08 0.20
C LEU A 77 -3.00 6.56 0.55
N THR A 78 -2.88 7.43 -0.42
CA THR A 78 -3.12 8.87 -0.31
C THR A 78 -4.16 9.28 -1.36
N PRO A 79 -4.62 10.54 -1.38
CA PRO A 79 -5.44 11.05 -2.47
C PRO A 79 -4.85 10.81 -3.87
N LEU A 80 -3.52 10.76 -4.04
CA LEU A 80 -2.89 10.41 -5.33
C LEU A 80 -3.20 8.97 -5.75
N GLU A 81 -3.00 8.00 -4.85
CA GLU A 81 -3.29 6.60 -5.13
C GLU A 81 -4.78 6.40 -5.42
N LEU A 82 -5.67 7.07 -4.67
CA LEU A 82 -7.11 7.02 -4.92
C LEU A 82 -7.49 7.54 -6.32
N ALA A 83 -6.90 8.65 -6.75
CA ALA A 83 -7.11 9.19 -8.09
C ALA A 83 -6.42 8.37 -9.19
N GLY A 84 -5.39 7.60 -8.85
CA GLY A 84 -4.59 6.83 -9.80
C GLY A 84 -3.71 7.72 -10.68
N VAL A 85 -3.21 8.83 -10.13
CA VAL A 85 -2.41 9.85 -10.83
C VAL A 85 -1.16 10.21 -10.03
N GLU A 86 -0.19 10.84 -10.69
CA GLU A 86 1.06 11.31 -10.07
C GLU A 86 1.08 12.82 -9.80
N ASP A 87 0.21 13.59 -10.47
CA ASP A 87 0.17 15.05 -10.31
C ASP A 87 -0.66 15.43 -9.07
N ILE A 88 0.01 16.00 -8.08
CA ILE A 88 -0.63 16.51 -6.85
C ILE A 88 -1.62 17.66 -7.12
N ASN A 89 -1.54 18.29 -8.29
CA ASN A 89 -2.44 19.37 -8.72
C ASN A 89 -3.60 18.86 -9.58
N ASP A 90 -3.73 17.54 -9.76
CA ASP A 90 -4.90 16.94 -10.40
C ASP A 90 -6.19 17.33 -9.67
N THR A 91 -7.28 17.57 -10.43
CA THR A 91 -8.49 18.18 -9.87
C THR A 91 -9.12 17.29 -8.79
N GLY A 92 -9.16 15.99 -9.02
CA GLY A 92 -9.71 15.00 -8.10
C GLY A 92 -8.87 14.88 -6.83
N VAL A 93 -7.54 14.87 -6.99
CA VAL A 93 -6.59 14.87 -5.85
C VAL A 93 -6.81 16.10 -4.96
N VAL A 94 -6.85 17.28 -5.57
CA VAL A 94 -7.07 18.55 -4.86
C VAL A 94 -8.42 18.54 -4.15
N ASN A 95 -9.49 18.11 -4.81
CA ASN A 95 -10.83 18.10 -4.22
C ASN A 95 -10.98 17.08 -3.09
N MET A 96 -10.35 15.90 -3.21
CA MET A 96 -10.28 14.93 -2.10
C MET A 96 -9.56 15.52 -0.88
N ALA A 97 -8.36 16.08 -1.08
CA ALA A 97 -7.57 16.70 -0.02
C ALA A 97 -8.32 17.86 0.67
N ARG A 98 -8.92 18.76 -0.15
CA ARG A 98 -9.74 19.87 0.37
C ARG A 98 -10.89 19.36 1.23
N LEU A 99 -11.59 18.31 0.81
CA LEU A 99 -12.70 17.76 1.59
C LEU A 99 -12.24 17.17 2.92
N LEU A 100 -11.22 16.32 2.89
CA LEU A 100 -10.68 15.65 4.07
C LEU A 100 -10.21 16.66 5.11
N GLN A 101 -9.35 17.61 4.70
CA GLN A 101 -8.79 18.61 5.60
C GLN A 101 -9.85 19.59 6.12
N SER A 102 -10.88 19.91 5.32
CA SER A 102 -11.97 20.78 5.79
C SER A 102 -12.92 20.08 6.76
N LEU A 103 -12.98 18.75 6.75
CA LEU A 103 -13.78 17.95 7.67
C LEU A 103 -13.04 17.58 8.95
N ASP A 104 -11.77 17.97 9.07
CA ASP A 104 -11.00 17.72 10.27
C ASP A 104 -11.63 18.40 11.50
N ARG A 105 -11.76 17.62 12.57
CA ARG A 105 -12.58 17.98 13.73
C ARG A 105 -12.01 19.16 14.51
N ASP A 106 -10.69 19.27 14.64
CA ASP A 106 -10.00 20.37 15.33
C ASP A 106 -9.43 21.43 14.39
N CYS A 107 -9.64 21.27 13.07
CA CYS A 107 -9.24 22.20 12.03
C CYS A 107 -7.70 22.35 11.90
N ASP A 108 -6.96 21.31 12.26
CA ASP A 108 -5.51 21.29 12.28
C ASP A 108 -5.00 19.97 11.67
N PRO A 109 -4.96 19.88 10.32
CA PRO A 109 -4.62 18.63 9.65
C PRO A 109 -3.17 18.18 9.88
N ASP A 110 -2.29 19.07 10.37
CA ASP A 110 -0.88 18.77 10.69
C ASP A 110 -0.75 17.74 11.82
N ASN A 111 -1.79 17.56 12.65
CA ASN A 111 -1.78 16.66 13.81
C ASN A 111 -2.56 15.33 13.57
N GLY A 112 -3.03 15.12 12.33
CA GLY A 112 -3.97 14.06 11.97
C GLY A 112 -5.26 14.66 11.41
N ILE A 113 -6.02 13.86 10.68
CA ILE A 113 -7.37 14.25 10.23
C ILE A 113 -8.37 13.36 10.96
N THR A 114 -9.22 13.95 11.79
CA THR A 114 -10.29 13.21 12.47
C THR A 114 -11.64 13.58 11.88
N ILE A 115 -12.22 12.66 11.14
CA ILE A 115 -13.58 12.79 10.61
C ILE A 115 -14.60 12.45 11.70
N SER A 116 -15.55 13.34 11.94
CA SER A 116 -16.58 13.14 12.95
C SER A 116 -17.79 12.36 12.41
N GLY A 117 -18.55 11.73 13.31
CA GLY A 117 -19.79 11.04 12.94
C GLY A 117 -20.84 11.95 12.30
N GLU A 118 -20.83 13.24 12.61
CA GLU A 118 -21.67 14.25 11.98
C GLU A 118 -21.37 14.41 10.48
N ALA A 119 -20.10 14.36 10.07
CA ALA A 119 -19.73 14.35 8.65
C ALA A 119 -20.30 13.12 7.92
N LEU A 120 -20.22 11.92 8.53
CA LEU A 120 -20.80 10.70 7.96
C LEU A 120 -22.33 10.82 7.77
N LEU A 121 -23.01 11.43 8.75
CA LEU A 121 -24.45 11.68 8.66
C LEU A 121 -24.79 12.75 7.61
N ALA A 122 -24.01 13.84 7.54
CA ALA A 122 -24.21 14.91 6.58
C ALA A 122 -23.98 14.45 5.14
N ALA A 123 -23.16 13.41 4.93
CA ALA A 123 -22.87 12.80 3.65
C ALA A 123 -23.84 11.67 3.23
N THR A 124 -24.86 11.36 4.04
CA THR A 124 -25.87 10.35 3.70
C THR A 124 -26.64 10.74 2.43
N GLY A 125 -26.75 9.81 1.48
CA GLY A 125 -27.38 10.00 0.17
C GLY A 125 -26.62 10.92 -0.80
N MET A 126 -25.37 11.28 -0.50
CA MET A 126 -24.53 12.06 -1.40
C MET A 126 -23.76 11.16 -2.36
N GLU A 127 -23.69 11.57 -3.62
CA GLU A 127 -22.79 11.01 -4.64
C GLU A 127 -21.99 12.17 -5.20
N ILE A 128 -20.67 12.05 -5.19
CA ILE A 128 -19.76 13.11 -5.61
C ILE A 128 -18.79 12.56 -6.66
N ASP A 129 -18.67 13.31 -7.74
CA ASP A 129 -17.56 13.19 -8.67
C ASP A 129 -16.53 14.26 -8.27
N PHE A 130 -15.31 13.83 -7.91
CA PHE A 130 -14.25 14.73 -7.47
C PHE A 130 -13.66 15.55 -8.63
N GLU A 131 -13.94 15.19 -9.88
CA GLU A 131 -13.58 15.96 -11.07
C GLU A 131 -14.63 17.04 -11.43
N ASP A 132 -15.75 17.10 -10.69
CA ASP A 132 -16.86 17.96 -11.05
C ASP A 132 -16.54 19.45 -10.85
N PRO A 133 -16.74 20.32 -11.87
CA PRO A 133 -16.50 21.75 -11.73
C PRO A 133 -17.39 22.45 -10.69
N ASP A 134 -18.52 21.84 -10.32
CA ASP A 134 -19.44 22.32 -9.28
C ASP A 134 -19.16 21.68 -7.89
N PHE A 135 -18.03 20.97 -7.72
CA PHE A 135 -17.63 20.28 -6.48
C PHE A 135 -17.86 21.13 -5.22
N ASP A 136 -17.34 22.37 -5.20
CA ASP A 136 -17.44 23.27 -4.04
C ASP A 136 -18.89 23.47 -3.57
N SER A 137 -19.82 23.65 -4.52
CA SER A 137 -21.23 23.85 -4.22
C SER A 137 -21.90 22.57 -3.71
N LYS A 138 -21.44 21.41 -4.18
CA LYS A 138 -21.97 20.09 -3.77
C LYS A 138 -21.56 19.73 -2.34
N VAL A 139 -20.33 20.02 -1.93
CA VAL A 139 -19.83 19.69 -0.59
C VAL A 139 -20.07 20.80 0.45
N ALA A 140 -20.50 22.01 0.05
CA ALA A 140 -20.66 23.14 0.97
C ALA A 140 -21.51 22.80 2.21
N ASN A 141 -22.64 22.09 2.04
CA ASN A 141 -23.48 21.70 3.17
C ASN A 141 -22.83 20.61 4.04
N LEU A 142 -22.08 19.68 3.43
CA LEU A 142 -21.35 18.65 4.16
C LEU A 142 -20.30 19.30 5.07
N VAL A 143 -19.45 20.16 4.50
CA VAL A 143 -18.40 20.85 5.25
C VAL A 143 -19.00 21.77 6.33
N ALA A 144 -20.10 22.45 6.04
CA ALA A 144 -20.77 23.31 7.03
C ALA A 144 -21.35 22.55 8.24
N ASN A 145 -21.60 21.25 8.10
CA ASN A 145 -22.21 20.40 9.13
C ASN A 145 -21.33 19.21 9.53
N GLY A 146 -20.03 19.27 9.22
CA GLY A 146 -19.08 18.17 9.36
C GLY A 146 -18.65 17.86 10.80
N GLY A 147 -19.15 18.59 11.79
CA GLY A 147 -18.84 18.36 13.21
C GLY A 147 -17.52 18.96 13.72
N GLN A 148 -16.96 19.91 12.97
CA GLN A 148 -15.77 20.65 13.36
C GLN A 148 -16.03 21.48 14.62
N GLN A 149 -15.03 21.54 15.51
CA GLN A 149 -15.14 22.22 16.81
C GLN A 149 -15.06 23.74 16.70
N ASN A 150 -14.48 24.25 15.62
CA ASN A 150 -14.30 25.67 15.39
C ASN A 150 -15.07 26.12 14.15
N SER A 151 -15.98 27.08 14.35
CA SER A 151 -16.83 27.65 13.30
C SER A 151 -16.07 28.40 12.20
N THR A 152 -14.75 28.57 12.32
CA THR A 152 -13.91 29.21 11.29
C THR A 152 -13.41 28.24 10.21
N CYS A 153 -13.60 26.92 10.38
CA CYS A 153 -13.18 25.90 9.40
C CYS A 153 -14.37 25.13 8.81
N THR A 154 -15.58 25.68 8.89
CA THR A 154 -16.82 25.08 8.34
C THR A 154 -17.07 25.46 6.88
N THR A 155 -16.02 25.86 6.17
CA THR A 155 -16.00 26.11 4.73
C THR A 155 -14.83 25.36 4.13
N LEU A 156 -14.93 24.99 2.85
CA LEU A 156 -13.80 24.39 2.15
C LEU A 156 -12.56 25.28 2.25
N ILE A 157 -11.42 24.67 2.54
CA ILE A 157 -10.11 25.32 2.46
C ILE A 157 -9.74 25.62 1.00
N ASP A 158 -8.80 26.54 0.82
CA ASP A 158 -8.28 26.88 -0.50
C ASP A 158 -7.48 25.72 -1.09
N ALA A 159 -7.53 25.57 -2.41
CA ALA A 159 -6.80 24.51 -3.12
C ALA A 159 -5.30 24.54 -2.82
N ASP A 160 -4.67 25.73 -2.82
CA ASP A 160 -3.25 25.89 -2.52
C ASP A 160 -2.90 25.41 -1.10
N GLN A 161 -3.80 25.60 -0.13
CA GLN A 161 -3.60 25.14 1.25
C GLN A 161 -3.68 23.61 1.32
N ALA A 162 -4.69 23.02 0.67
CA ALA A 162 -4.86 21.58 0.62
C ALA A 162 -3.68 20.87 -0.03
N VAL A 163 -3.23 21.39 -1.17
CA VAL A 163 -2.05 20.88 -1.89
C VAL A 163 -0.79 21.03 -1.05
N ALA A 164 -0.59 22.17 -0.38
CA ALA A 164 0.57 22.37 0.48
C ALA A 164 0.63 21.37 1.64
N HIS A 165 -0.51 21.08 2.27
CA HIS A 165 -0.60 20.09 3.33
C HIS A 165 -0.37 18.66 2.81
N LEU A 166 -1.02 18.28 1.70
CA LEU A 166 -0.81 16.97 1.09
C LEU A 166 0.66 16.80 0.66
N GLN A 167 1.27 17.84 0.09
CA GLN A 167 2.69 17.83 -0.25
C GLN A 167 3.57 17.66 1.01
N SER A 168 3.19 18.27 2.13
CA SER A 168 3.87 18.06 3.42
C SER A 168 3.74 16.60 3.88
N THR A 169 2.56 15.98 3.71
CA THR A 169 2.35 14.56 4.00
C THR A 169 3.22 13.67 3.11
N LEU A 170 3.23 13.92 1.80
CA LEU A 170 4.05 13.16 0.84
C LEU A 170 5.54 13.37 1.09
N ASN A 171 5.96 14.60 1.38
CA ASN A 171 7.32 14.88 1.81
C ASN A 171 7.63 14.16 3.11
N ALA A 172 6.74 14.17 4.09
CA ALA A 172 6.95 13.43 5.33
C ALA A 172 7.01 11.92 5.10
N LEU A 173 6.31 11.38 4.10
CA LEU A 173 6.41 9.98 3.68
C LEU A 173 7.75 9.69 2.99
N ASN A 174 8.23 10.62 2.17
CA ASN A 174 9.52 10.54 1.46
C ASN A 174 10.73 10.86 2.39
N ASP A 175 10.51 11.70 3.39
CA ASP A 175 11.45 12.19 4.40
C ASP A 175 11.27 11.42 5.73
N GLN A 176 10.37 10.42 5.78
CA GLN A 176 10.36 9.49 6.91
C GLN A 176 11.76 8.89 6.94
N THR A 177 12.52 9.23 7.98
CA THR A 177 13.77 8.54 8.28
C THR A 177 13.52 7.08 8.71
N GLU A 178 12.27 6.57 8.62
CA GLU A 178 11.84 5.18 8.81
C GLU A 178 10.48 4.91 8.11
N PRO A 179 10.41 4.30 6.90
CA PRO A 179 9.78 2.99 6.74
C PRO A 179 10.65 1.95 7.46
N PRO A 180 10.12 0.81 7.93
CA PRO A 180 10.81 -0.04 8.89
C PRO A 180 12.22 -0.45 8.40
N ILE A 181 13.23 0.22 8.96
CA ILE A 181 14.67 0.11 8.71
C ILE A 181 15.07 -0.02 7.22
N GLY A 182 15.37 1.12 6.57
CA GLY A 182 15.92 1.16 5.22
C GLY A 182 17.17 2.02 5.09
N ASP A 183 18.34 1.59 5.58
CA ASP A 183 19.65 2.15 5.22
C ASP A 183 20.02 1.83 3.75
N GLY A 184 19.06 2.00 2.81
CA GLY A 184 19.17 1.52 1.44
C GLY A 184 19.57 0.03 1.36
N LEU A 185 20.56 -0.31 0.55
CA LEU A 185 21.08 -1.68 0.46
C LEU A 185 21.63 -2.17 1.81
N ALA A 186 22.24 -1.29 2.61
CA ALA A 186 22.82 -1.66 3.90
C ALA A 186 21.75 -2.11 4.92
N GLY A 187 20.56 -1.51 4.87
CA GLY A 187 19.44 -1.90 5.73
C GLY A 187 18.81 -3.23 5.32
N LYS A 188 18.94 -3.57 4.03
CA LYS A 188 18.36 -4.78 3.44
C LYS A 188 19.35 -5.94 3.35
N VAL A 189 20.55 -5.79 3.91
CA VAL A 189 21.51 -6.90 4.02
C VAL A 189 20.87 -8.07 4.76
N GLY A 190 21.00 -9.25 4.17
CA GLY A 190 20.41 -10.49 4.69
C GLY A 190 19.94 -11.41 3.58
N LEU A 191 19.46 -12.58 3.99
CA LEU A 191 18.87 -13.56 3.10
C LEU A 191 17.36 -13.36 3.05
N TRP A 192 16.83 -13.24 1.84
CA TRP A 192 15.41 -13.03 1.57
C TRP A 192 14.87 -14.18 0.73
N GLU A 193 13.78 -14.81 1.17
CA GLU A 193 13.17 -15.93 0.46
C GLU A 193 11.68 -15.69 0.25
N GLY A 194 11.13 -16.16 -0.86
CA GLY A 194 9.71 -16.04 -1.12
C GLY A 194 9.29 -16.63 -2.45
N GLU A 195 8.21 -16.12 -3.02
CA GLU A 195 7.64 -16.63 -4.27
C GLU A 195 7.41 -15.53 -5.30
N GLY A 196 7.84 -15.79 -6.53
CA GLY A 196 7.54 -14.99 -7.71
C GLY A 196 6.45 -15.65 -8.53
N GLN A 197 5.62 -14.83 -9.17
CA GLN A 197 4.49 -15.27 -9.96
C GLN A 197 4.33 -14.47 -11.25
N GLN A 198 3.89 -15.19 -12.27
CA GLN A 198 3.38 -14.70 -13.55
C GLN A 198 2.03 -15.39 -13.82
N PRO A 199 1.23 -14.93 -14.80
CA PRO A 199 0.00 -15.61 -15.17
C PRO A 199 0.20 -17.11 -15.45
N GLY A 200 -0.23 -17.96 -14.51
CA GLY A 200 -0.23 -19.42 -14.63
C GLY A 200 1.05 -20.15 -14.19
N ILE A 201 2.06 -19.45 -13.68
CA ILE A 201 3.32 -20.05 -13.20
C ILE A 201 3.78 -19.34 -11.91
N SER A 202 4.22 -20.10 -10.92
CA SER A 202 4.92 -19.60 -9.73
C SER A 202 6.26 -20.30 -9.54
N TRP A 203 7.18 -19.62 -8.87
CA TRP A 203 8.50 -20.15 -8.53
C TRP A 203 9.00 -19.58 -7.22
N THR A 204 9.94 -20.27 -6.60
CA THR A 204 10.62 -19.80 -5.39
C THR A 204 11.73 -18.82 -5.77
N ILE A 205 11.90 -17.76 -4.98
CA ILE A 205 12.97 -16.76 -5.10
C ILE A 205 13.83 -16.84 -3.84
N SER A 206 15.15 -16.73 -4.00
CA SER A 206 16.10 -16.51 -2.91
C SER A 206 17.05 -15.38 -3.32
N ILE A 207 17.15 -14.32 -2.51
CA ILE A 207 18.03 -13.18 -2.74
C ILE A 207 18.94 -13.01 -1.52
N ASP A 208 20.25 -13.09 -1.75
CA ASP A 208 21.27 -12.78 -0.74
C ASP A 208 21.80 -11.37 -1.02
N LEU A 209 21.38 -10.40 -0.20
CA LEU A 209 21.82 -9.02 -0.28
C LEU A 209 23.01 -8.82 0.66
N GLN A 210 24.17 -8.51 0.11
CA GLN A 210 25.35 -8.09 0.86
C GLN A 210 25.81 -6.71 0.39
N LEU A 211 26.73 -6.07 1.12
CA LEU A 211 27.23 -4.73 0.76
C LEU A 211 28.10 -4.72 -0.51
N ASP A 212 28.74 -5.85 -0.82
CA ASP A 212 29.70 -6.01 -1.90
C ASP A 212 29.21 -6.91 -3.03
N GLN A 213 28.23 -7.77 -2.78
CA GLN A 213 27.64 -8.65 -3.78
C GLN A 213 26.17 -8.95 -3.49
N GLN A 214 25.35 -8.96 -4.54
CA GLN A 214 23.94 -9.33 -4.46
C GLN A 214 23.72 -10.54 -5.38
N LEU A 215 23.22 -11.63 -4.81
CA LEU A 215 22.94 -12.86 -5.54
C LEU A 215 21.44 -13.08 -5.59
N ILE A 216 20.97 -13.60 -6.71
CA ILE A 216 19.59 -14.02 -6.89
C ILE A 216 19.56 -15.44 -7.44
N GLU A 217 18.74 -16.28 -6.84
CA GLU A 217 18.45 -17.62 -7.31
C GLU A 217 16.94 -17.82 -7.42
N TYR A 218 16.56 -18.65 -8.39
CA TYR A 218 15.21 -19.15 -8.54
C TYR A 218 15.22 -20.68 -8.41
N PRO A 219 15.27 -21.24 -7.17
CA PRO A 219 15.57 -22.64 -6.96
C PRO A 219 14.65 -23.62 -7.71
N SER A 220 13.34 -23.35 -7.75
CA SER A 220 12.38 -24.20 -8.46
C SER A 220 12.53 -24.18 -9.99
N LEU A 221 13.19 -23.14 -10.53
CA LEU A 221 13.53 -23.03 -11.96
C LEU A 221 14.97 -23.49 -12.27
N ASN A 222 15.79 -23.74 -11.24
CA ASN A 222 17.18 -24.14 -11.36
C ASN A 222 18.01 -23.14 -12.21
N CYS A 223 17.84 -21.85 -11.91
CA CYS A 223 18.56 -20.75 -12.53
C CYS A 223 18.90 -19.67 -11.48
N GLY A 224 19.83 -18.78 -11.82
CA GLY A 224 20.27 -17.73 -10.92
C GLY A 224 21.48 -16.96 -11.44
N GLY A 225 21.88 -15.95 -10.69
CA GLY A 225 22.82 -14.95 -11.13
C GLY A 225 23.19 -13.95 -10.05
N TYR A 226 23.64 -12.79 -10.51
CA TYR A 226 23.92 -11.66 -9.63
C TYR A 226 23.07 -10.46 -10.01
N LEU A 227 22.85 -9.58 -9.04
CA LEU A 227 22.15 -8.32 -9.20
C LEU A 227 23.18 -7.19 -9.18
N THR A 228 23.04 -6.22 -10.09
CA THR A 228 23.87 -5.00 -10.13
C THR A 228 22.99 -3.83 -9.74
N LEU A 229 23.28 -3.18 -8.60
CA LEU A 229 22.51 -2.04 -8.12
C LEU A 229 22.52 -0.90 -9.17
N MET A 230 21.33 -0.44 -9.53
CA MET A 230 21.11 0.66 -10.47
C MET A 230 20.66 1.91 -9.72
N GLU A 231 19.61 1.76 -8.90
CA GLU A 231 19.03 2.83 -8.11
C GLU A 231 18.80 2.36 -6.69
N GLU A 232 18.99 3.28 -5.74
CA GLU A 232 18.86 3.05 -4.32
C GLU A 232 18.14 4.24 -3.71
N SER A 233 17.10 3.92 -2.96
CA SER A 233 16.45 4.80 -2.00
C SER A 233 16.20 4.01 -0.71
N ASP A 234 15.74 4.69 0.32
CA ASP A 234 15.52 4.07 1.62
C ASP A 234 14.42 2.99 1.55
N ALA A 235 13.40 3.18 0.70
CA ALA A 235 12.26 2.28 0.55
C ALA A 235 12.34 1.33 -0.66
N GLN A 236 13.28 1.55 -1.58
CA GLN A 236 13.35 0.81 -2.84
C GLN A 236 14.77 0.60 -3.33
N LEU A 237 15.06 -0.62 -3.78
CA LEU A 237 16.26 -0.97 -4.53
C LEU A 237 15.88 -1.43 -5.92
N GLN A 238 16.55 -0.91 -6.94
CA GLN A 238 16.46 -1.43 -8.30
C GLN A 238 17.79 -1.99 -8.76
N PHE A 239 17.74 -3.18 -9.35
CA PHE A 239 18.90 -3.90 -9.83
C PHE A 239 18.74 -4.29 -11.29
N ARG A 240 19.85 -4.32 -12.02
CA ARG A 240 19.97 -5.09 -13.25
C ARG A 240 20.32 -6.53 -12.89
N GLU A 241 19.51 -7.46 -13.32
CA GLU A 241 19.79 -8.89 -13.20
C GLU A 241 20.80 -9.34 -14.27
N THR A 242 21.70 -10.25 -13.90
CA THR A 242 22.51 -11.00 -14.86
C THR A 242 22.51 -12.48 -14.49
N ILE A 243 21.81 -13.30 -15.27
CA ILE A 243 21.71 -14.74 -15.09
C ILE A 243 23.02 -15.41 -15.53
N THR A 244 23.61 -16.21 -14.63
CA THR A 244 24.90 -16.88 -14.87
C THR A 244 24.77 -18.38 -15.08
N PHE A 245 23.64 -18.98 -14.64
CA PHE A 245 23.30 -20.37 -14.90
C PHE A 245 21.78 -20.53 -15.08
N GLY A 246 21.36 -21.58 -15.80
CA GLY A 246 19.95 -21.76 -16.14
C GLY A 246 19.42 -20.76 -17.18
N THR A 247 20.31 -20.16 -18.00
CA THR A 247 19.99 -19.16 -19.04
C THR A 247 19.03 -19.64 -20.14
N ASN A 248 18.79 -20.94 -20.24
CA ASN A 248 17.80 -21.50 -21.16
C ASN A 248 16.39 -21.59 -20.54
N VAL A 249 16.25 -21.25 -19.26
CA VAL A 249 15.02 -21.32 -18.48
C VAL A 249 14.57 -19.94 -18.04
N CYS A 250 15.50 -19.11 -17.57
CA CYS A 250 15.19 -17.81 -16.99
C CYS A 250 15.58 -16.67 -17.93
N CYS A 251 14.76 -15.64 -17.87
CA CYS A 251 14.99 -14.38 -18.54
C CYS A 251 16.24 -13.72 -17.97
N ASP A 252 17.04 -13.09 -18.83
CA ASP A 252 18.28 -12.44 -18.45
C ASP A 252 18.19 -10.95 -18.75
N GLN A 253 18.98 -10.13 -18.06
CA GLN A 253 19.00 -8.67 -18.19
C GLN A 253 17.68 -7.98 -17.83
N GLY A 254 16.87 -8.58 -16.95
CA GLY A 254 15.73 -7.90 -16.37
C GLY A 254 16.11 -6.84 -15.34
N ILE A 255 15.12 -6.03 -14.96
CA ILE A 255 15.15 -5.14 -13.82
C ILE A 255 14.42 -5.85 -12.67
N VAL A 256 15.11 -6.00 -11.55
CA VAL A 256 14.55 -6.46 -10.29
C VAL A 256 14.36 -5.25 -9.39
N GLU A 257 13.13 -4.96 -9.02
CA GLU A 257 12.75 -3.93 -8.06
C GLU A 257 12.32 -4.59 -6.75
N LEU A 258 12.96 -4.19 -5.65
CA LEU A 258 12.62 -4.59 -4.29
C LEU A 258 12.09 -3.38 -3.54
N THR A 259 10.84 -3.43 -3.10
CA THR A 259 10.19 -2.33 -2.37
C THR A 259 9.85 -2.77 -0.95
N ASP A 260 10.09 -1.91 0.03
CA ASP A 260 9.77 -2.22 1.42
C ASP A 260 8.29 -2.44 1.64
N GLN A 261 7.99 -3.54 2.32
CA GLN A 261 6.66 -3.84 2.84
C GLN A 261 6.65 -3.80 4.37
N SER A 262 7.67 -4.39 5.02
CA SER A 262 7.93 -4.31 6.46
C SER A 262 9.42 -4.55 6.79
N GLU A 263 9.84 -4.53 8.07
CA GLU A 263 11.23 -4.83 8.49
C GLU A 263 11.75 -6.17 7.94
N ASN A 264 10.85 -7.13 7.76
CA ASN A 264 11.17 -8.49 7.31
C ASN A 264 10.41 -8.88 6.05
N GLU A 265 9.85 -7.91 5.30
CA GLU A 265 9.11 -8.22 4.07
C GLU A 265 9.39 -7.21 2.95
N LEU A 266 9.65 -7.72 1.75
CA LEU A 266 9.85 -6.95 0.53
C LEU A 266 8.86 -7.39 -0.55
N VAL A 267 8.35 -6.43 -1.31
CA VAL A 267 7.69 -6.70 -2.59
C VAL A 267 8.76 -6.84 -3.67
N TYR A 268 8.72 -7.95 -4.39
CA TYR A 268 9.56 -8.22 -5.55
C TYR A 268 8.80 -7.91 -6.83
N ARG A 269 9.45 -7.21 -7.76
CA ARG A 269 8.97 -7.03 -9.13
C ARG A 269 10.08 -7.27 -10.11
N TRP A 270 9.78 -7.97 -11.20
CA TRP A 270 10.68 -8.17 -12.32
C TRP A 270 10.04 -7.63 -13.60
N PHE A 271 10.78 -6.85 -14.37
CA PHE A 271 10.33 -6.34 -15.66
C PHE A 271 11.52 -6.08 -16.58
N THR A 272 11.25 -5.83 -17.86
CA THR A 272 12.27 -5.53 -18.87
C THR A 272 11.99 -4.16 -19.50
N ASP A 273 13.05 -3.42 -19.80
CA ASP A 273 13.00 -2.16 -20.55
C ASP A 273 13.10 -2.38 -22.08
N GLU A 274 13.30 -3.63 -22.52
CA GLU A 274 13.34 -4.00 -23.93
C GLU A 274 11.97 -4.44 -24.47
N LEU A 275 11.42 -3.63 -25.38
CA LEU A 275 10.08 -3.81 -26.00
C LEU A 275 9.90 -5.10 -26.83
N SER A 276 10.95 -5.91 -27.01
CA SER A 276 10.93 -7.14 -27.82
C SER A 276 11.28 -8.41 -27.05
N ASP A 277 11.44 -8.33 -25.74
CA ASP A 277 11.76 -9.46 -24.90
C ASP A 277 10.52 -10.36 -24.69
N PRO A 278 10.60 -11.69 -24.86
CA PRO A 278 9.48 -12.61 -24.64
C PRO A 278 9.06 -12.77 -23.16
N CYS A 279 9.72 -12.10 -22.22
CA CYS A 279 9.52 -12.27 -20.80
C CYS A 279 8.47 -11.30 -20.22
N ASP A 280 7.44 -11.86 -19.58
CA ASP A 280 6.38 -11.09 -18.93
C ASP A 280 6.84 -10.49 -17.60
N ILE A 281 6.14 -9.46 -17.14
CA ILE A 281 6.35 -8.89 -15.79
C ILE A 281 6.03 -9.96 -14.75
N ALA A 282 6.90 -10.09 -13.73
CA ALA A 282 6.65 -10.93 -12.58
C ALA A 282 6.51 -10.08 -11.31
N VAL A 283 5.71 -10.57 -10.37
CA VAL A 283 5.55 -9.97 -9.03
C VAL A 283 5.69 -11.04 -7.97
N GLY A 284 6.08 -10.66 -6.77
CA GLY A 284 6.27 -11.59 -5.67
C GLY A 284 6.40 -10.89 -4.33
N SER A 285 6.47 -11.68 -3.28
CA SER A 285 6.84 -11.22 -1.94
C SER A 285 8.04 -12.03 -1.44
N LEU A 286 8.87 -11.39 -0.62
CA LEU A 286 10.05 -11.97 0.01
C LEU A 286 10.00 -11.71 1.51
N THR A 287 10.40 -12.69 2.31
CA THR A 287 10.52 -12.59 3.75
C THR A 287 11.98 -12.74 4.17
N LYS A 288 12.43 -11.95 5.14
CA LYS A 288 13.78 -12.04 5.68
C LYS A 288 13.95 -13.34 6.49
N VAL A 289 15.00 -14.08 6.19
CA VAL A 289 15.30 -15.38 6.83
C VAL A 289 16.42 -15.23 7.88
N GLU A 290 17.42 -14.38 7.59
CA GLU A 290 18.58 -14.09 8.46
C GLU A 290 19.00 -12.62 8.38
#